data_AF-A0A439TMV7-F1
#
_entry.id   AF-A0A439TMV7-F1
#
_cell.length_a   1.000
_cell.length_b   1.000
_cell.length_c   1.000
_cell.angle_alpha   90.00
_cell.angle_beta   90.00
_cell.angle_gamma   90.00
#
_symmetry.space_group_name_H-M   'P 1'
#
loop_
_entity.id
_entity.type
_entity.pdbx_description
1 polymer ?
#
loop_
_entity_poly.entity_id
_entity_poly.type
_entity_poly.pdbx_seq_one_letter_code
_entity_poly.pdbx_strand_id
1 'polypeptide(L)'
;IGALGIAFVDSGGDFQTMADSLALYGDTGEAAREAGTYAEPELLPVATSQPRADAKIRRIAQSLMTGLGLRDVFSIDFRVEADDSVHLIEFEVCPGLPCFDFRAYCRTQWEMGLADAMAETAANRFNRMAAS
;
A
#
# COMPACT_ATOMS: atom_id res chain seq x y z
N ILE A 1 -14.30 10.55 -1.90
CA ILE A 1 -12.90 10.31 -1.44
C ILE A 1 -12.76 8.81 -1.33
N GLY A 2 -11.75 8.22 -1.97
CA GLY A 2 -11.52 6.77 -1.91
C GLY A 2 -11.01 6.34 -0.53
N ALA A 3 -11.07 5.04 -0.23
CA ALA A 3 -10.42 4.49 0.95
C ALA A 3 -8.88 4.61 0.79
N LEU A 4 -8.19 4.97 1.87
CA LEU A 4 -6.72 5.01 1.95
C LEU A 4 -6.28 4.05 3.06
N GLY A 5 -5.44 3.08 2.73
CA GLY A 5 -4.70 2.27 3.70
C GLY A 5 -3.48 3.06 4.18
N ILE A 6 -3.33 3.22 5.48
CA ILE A 6 -2.22 3.97 6.09
C ILE A 6 -1.64 3.12 7.21
N ALA A 7 -0.46 2.56 6.97
CA ALA A 7 0.21 1.65 7.90
C ALA A 7 1.70 1.94 7.96
N PHE A 8 2.29 1.69 9.13
CA PHE A 8 3.70 1.40 9.24
C PHE A 8 3.96 -0.03 8.78
N VAL A 9 5.07 -0.24 8.10
CA VAL A 9 5.60 -1.58 7.79
C VAL A 9 6.61 -1.91 8.88
N ASP A 10 6.33 -2.93 9.70
CA ASP A 10 7.33 -3.48 10.60
C ASP A 10 8.21 -4.47 9.83
N SER A 11 9.33 -3.96 9.29
CA SER A 11 10.33 -4.76 8.58
C SER A 11 11.38 -5.40 9.50
N GLY A 12 11.29 -5.24 10.83
CA GLY A 12 12.32 -5.73 11.76
C GLY A 12 13.69 -5.03 11.67
N GLY A 13 13.78 -3.92 10.91
CA GLY A 13 14.97 -3.10 10.66
C GLY A 13 14.65 -1.90 9.75
N ASP A 14 15.60 -0.98 9.54
CA ASP A 14 15.37 0.30 8.83
C ASP A 14 14.90 0.12 7.37
N PHE A 15 15.28 -0.99 6.70
CA PHE A 15 14.87 -1.35 5.35
C PHE A 15 14.85 -2.88 5.18
N GLN A 16 13.92 -3.41 4.38
CA GLN A 16 13.97 -4.81 3.94
C GLN A 16 15.25 -5.07 3.13
N THR A 17 15.93 -6.18 3.38
CA THR A 17 17.06 -6.60 2.56
C THR A 17 16.58 -7.14 1.21
N MET A 18 17.48 -7.22 0.22
CA MET A 18 17.16 -7.86 -1.06
C MET A 18 16.74 -9.33 -0.88
N ALA A 19 17.30 -10.03 0.11
CA ALA A 19 16.91 -11.40 0.42
C ALA A 19 15.47 -11.47 0.94
N ASP A 20 15.08 -10.53 1.81
CA ASP A 20 13.71 -10.42 2.32
C ASP A 20 12.73 -10.13 1.18
N SER A 21 13.10 -9.23 0.26
CA SER A 21 12.30 -8.94 -0.94
C SER A 21 12.14 -10.16 -1.85
N LEU A 22 13.22 -10.91 -2.12
CA LEU A 22 13.15 -12.10 -2.97
C LEU A 22 12.31 -13.22 -2.34
N ALA A 23 12.33 -13.39 -1.02
CA ALA A 23 11.48 -14.35 -0.33
C ALA A 23 9.97 -14.02 -0.43
N LEU A 24 9.61 -12.81 -0.86
CA LEU A 24 8.21 -12.39 -1.02
C LEU A 24 7.66 -12.65 -2.43
N TYR A 25 8.51 -12.95 -3.43
CA TYR A 25 8.13 -12.99 -4.84
C TYR A 25 8.81 -14.13 -5.63
N GLY A 26 8.19 -14.55 -6.73
CA GLY A 26 8.76 -15.53 -7.68
C GLY A 26 9.06 -16.90 -7.07
N ASP A 27 9.94 -17.66 -7.72
CA ASP A 27 10.30 -19.04 -7.35
C ASP A 27 10.82 -19.16 -5.91
N THR A 28 11.47 -18.11 -5.39
CA THR A 28 11.98 -18.07 -4.01
C THR A 28 10.85 -17.91 -3.00
N GLY A 29 9.85 -17.09 -3.31
CA GLY A 29 8.63 -17.00 -2.49
C GLY A 29 7.78 -18.26 -2.55
N GLU A 30 7.70 -18.94 -3.69
CA GLU A 30 7.03 -20.24 -3.80
C GLU A 30 7.73 -21.29 -2.95
N ALA A 31 9.06 -21.41 -3.05
CA ALA A 31 9.85 -22.32 -2.21
C ALA A 31 9.69 -22.00 -0.70
N ALA A 32 9.65 -20.73 -0.32
CA ALA A 32 9.42 -20.33 1.07
C ALA A 32 8.02 -20.74 1.57
N ARG A 33 6.99 -20.66 0.71
CA ARG A 33 5.64 -21.14 1.02
C ARG A 33 5.59 -22.66 1.16
N GLU A 34 6.22 -23.39 0.24
CA GLU A 34 6.32 -24.85 0.31
C GLU A 34 7.06 -25.32 1.56
N ALA A 35 8.12 -24.60 1.94
CA ALA A 35 8.90 -24.87 3.16
C ALA A 35 8.22 -24.38 4.45
N GLY A 36 7.09 -23.68 4.38
CA GLY A 36 6.40 -23.11 5.54
C GLY A 36 7.18 -22.00 6.26
N THR A 37 8.13 -21.36 5.57
CA THR A 37 8.98 -20.28 6.11
C THR A 37 8.58 -18.90 5.62
N TYR A 38 7.55 -18.82 4.77
CA TYR A 38 7.02 -17.57 4.25
C TYR A 38 6.43 -16.68 5.36
N ALA A 39 6.91 -15.44 5.45
CA ALA A 39 6.40 -14.41 6.37
C ALA A 39 6.30 -13.06 5.64
N GLU A 40 5.13 -12.42 5.73
CA GLU A 40 4.96 -11.02 5.29
C GLU A 40 5.27 -10.09 6.48
N PRO A 41 5.86 -8.90 6.25
CA PRO A 41 5.97 -7.87 7.27
C PRO A 41 4.61 -7.51 7.87
N GLU A 42 4.60 -7.15 9.16
CA GLU A 42 3.37 -6.72 9.82
C GLU A 42 3.02 -5.28 9.41
N LEU A 43 1.73 -5.05 9.13
CA LEU A 43 1.20 -3.72 8.85
C LEU A 43 0.49 -3.18 10.08
N LEU A 44 1.04 -2.14 10.68
CA LEU A 44 0.50 -1.51 11.87
C LEU A 44 -0.22 -0.21 11.49
N PRO A 45 -1.53 -0.08 11.71
CA PRO A 45 -2.26 1.15 11.36
C PRO A 45 -1.63 2.37 12.06
N VAL A 46 -1.25 3.38 11.29
CA VAL A 46 -0.61 4.60 11.85
C VAL A 46 -1.53 5.27 12.87
N ALA A 47 -2.85 5.24 12.64
CA ALA A 47 -3.84 5.80 13.55
C ALA A 47 -3.81 5.19 14.96
N THR A 48 -3.34 3.95 15.12
CA THR A 48 -3.28 3.27 16.42
C THR A 48 -2.24 3.88 17.34
N SER A 49 -1.08 4.29 16.80
CA SER A 49 0.04 4.83 17.59
C SER A 49 0.24 6.33 17.42
N GLN A 50 0.00 6.87 16.22
CA GLN A 50 0.26 8.26 15.83
C GLN A 50 -0.95 8.87 15.08
N PRO A 51 -2.09 9.10 15.76
CA PRO A 51 -3.32 9.57 15.11
C PRO A 51 -3.21 10.97 14.47
N ARG A 52 -2.29 11.81 14.94
CA ARG A 52 -2.07 13.15 14.35
C ARG A 52 -1.27 13.03 13.05
N ALA A 53 -0.30 12.11 12.98
CA ALA A 53 0.39 11.77 11.74
C ALA A 53 -0.58 11.18 10.69
N ASP A 54 -1.44 10.21 11.06
CA ASP A 54 -2.47 9.66 10.16
C ASP A 54 -3.36 10.77 9.57
N ALA A 55 -3.87 11.66 10.42
CA ALA A 55 -4.70 12.78 9.96
C ALA A 55 -3.94 13.73 9.01
N LYS A 56 -2.64 13.94 9.23
CA LYS A 56 -1.79 14.75 8.35
C LYS A 56 -1.53 14.04 7.01
N ILE A 57 -1.24 12.75 7.03
CA ILE A 57 -1.08 11.91 5.82
C ILE A 57 -2.35 11.97 4.96
N ARG A 58 -3.54 11.79 5.57
CA ARG A 58 -4.82 11.88 4.84
C ARG A 58 -5.01 13.22 4.14
N ARG A 59 -4.65 14.32 4.79
CA ARG A 59 -4.72 15.67 4.19
C ARG A 59 -3.75 15.81 3.03
N ILE A 60 -2.51 15.35 3.17
CA ILE A 60 -1.51 15.40 2.10
C ILE A 60 -1.96 14.55 0.91
N ALA A 61 -2.40 13.32 1.15
CA ALA A 61 -2.93 12.43 0.10
C ALA A 61 -4.12 13.08 -0.63
N GLN A 62 -5.06 13.70 0.11
CA GLN A 62 -6.17 14.43 -0.50
C GLN A 62 -5.71 15.59 -1.39
N SER A 63 -4.70 16.36 -0.95
CA SER A 63 -4.09 17.41 -1.76
C SER A 63 -3.43 16.86 -3.03
N LEU A 64 -2.72 15.73 -2.96
CA LEU A 64 -2.09 15.10 -4.12
C LEU A 64 -3.13 14.55 -5.11
N MET A 65 -4.16 13.85 -4.62
CA MET A 65 -5.28 13.36 -5.44
C MET A 65 -5.99 14.49 -6.17
N THR A 66 -6.19 15.64 -5.51
CA THR A 66 -6.88 16.79 -6.10
C THR A 66 -5.97 17.56 -7.05
N GLY A 67 -4.73 17.85 -6.63
CA GLY A 67 -3.81 18.73 -7.38
C GLY A 67 -3.13 18.06 -8.56
N LEU A 68 -2.79 16.77 -8.43
CA LEU A 68 -2.12 16.00 -9.49
C LEU A 68 -3.08 15.06 -10.23
N GLY A 69 -4.30 14.90 -9.74
CA GLY A 69 -5.27 13.98 -10.31
C GLY A 69 -4.96 12.50 -10.06
N LEU A 70 -4.23 12.17 -8.97
CA LEU A 70 -3.98 10.78 -8.57
C LEU A 70 -5.32 10.06 -8.35
N ARG A 71 -5.49 8.93 -9.03
CA ARG A 71 -6.74 8.16 -9.09
C ARG A 71 -6.44 6.69 -9.27
N ASP A 72 -7.45 5.86 -9.01
CA ASP A 72 -7.42 4.41 -9.17
C ASP A 72 -6.37 3.76 -8.26
N VAL A 73 -5.16 3.49 -8.73
CA VAL A 73 -4.09 2.84 -7.96
C VAL A 73 -2.85 3.72 -7.89
N PHE A 74 -2.42 4.04 -6.68
CA PHE A 74 -1.20 4.78 -6.39
C PHE A 74 -0.71 4.44 -4.97
N SER A 75 0.59 4.61 -4.72
CA SER A 75 1.20 4.56 -3.39
C SER A 75 1.80 5.93 -3.04
N ILE A 76 1.99 6.19 -1.75
CA ILE A 76 2.64 7.40 -1.25
C ILE A 76 3.48 7.02 -0.04
N ASP A 77 4.76 7.35 -0.09
CA ASP A 77 5.71 6.98 0.95
C ASP A 77 6.03 8.18 1.82
N PHE A 78 5.91 7.97 3.13
CA PHE A 78 6.15 8.98 4.14
C PHE A 78 7.16 8.48 5.16
N ARG A 79 8.01 9.40 5.63
CA ARG A 79 8.68 9.27 6.91
C ARG A 79 7.86 9.97 7.99
N VAL A 80 7.60 9.25 9.08
CA VAL A 80 6.90 9.79 10.26
C VAL A 80 7.87 9.79 11.45
N GLU A 81 8.07 10.97 12.05
CA GLU A 81 8.89 11.13 13.25
C GLU A 81 8.06 10.89 14.52
N ALA A 82 8.73 10.65 15.64
CA ALA A 82 8.08 10.38 16.94
C ALA A 82 7.21 11.55 17.47
N ASP A 83 7.35 12.76 16.93
CA ASP A 83 6.58 13.95 17.28
C ASP A 83 5.36 14.20 16.37
N ASP A 84 4.96 13.19 15.59
CA ASP A 84 3.96 13.26 14.51
C ASP A 84 4.36 14.15 13.31
N SER A 85 5.63 14.56 13.20
CA SER A 85 6.11 15.18 11.96
C SER A 85 6.06 14.17 10.82
N VAL A 86 5.63 14.62 9.64
CA VAL A 86 5.41 13.79 8.45
C VAL A 86 6.16 14.44 7.30
N HIS A 87 7.00 13.66 6.64
CA HIS A 87 7.82 14.05 5.51
C HIS A 87 7.44 13.17 4.32
N LEU A 88 6.92 13.78 3.25
CA LEU A 88 6.68 13.08 1.98
C LEU A 88 8.03 12.73 1.35
N ILE A 89 8.23 11.47 1.00
CA ILE A 89 9.43 10.99 0.30
C ILE A 89 9.14 10.92 -1.20
N GLU A 90 8.11 10.15 -1.56
CA GLU A 90 7.71 9.94 -2.95
C GLU A 90 6.23 9.54 -3.10
N PHE A 91 5.79 9.42 -4.36
CA PHE A 91 4.53 8.77 -4.72
C PHE A 91 4.70 8.03 -6.05
N GLU A 92 3.96 6.93 -6.21
CA GLU A 92 3.98 6.15 -7.44
C GLU A 92 2.60 6.09 -8.07
N VAL A 93 2.53 6.32 -9.39
CA VAL A 93 1.29 6.18 -10.18
C VAL A 93 1.12 4.80 -10.80
N CYS A 94 2.10 3.92 -10.61
CA CYS A 94 2.14 2.55 -11.10
C CYS A 94 2.91 1.67 -10.12
N PRO A 95 2.43 1.55 -8.86
CA PRO A 95 3.14 0.80 -7.84
C PRO A 95 3.21 -0.69 -8.21
N GLY A 96 4.19 -1.39 -7.66
CA GLY A 96 4.34 -2.82 -7.84
C GLY A 96 3.18 -3.62 -7.27
N LEU A 97 2.09 -3.82 -8.02
CA LEU A 97 0.84 -4.46 -7.58
C LEU A 97 0.97 -5.80 -6.82
N PRO A 98 1.96 -6.67 -7.12
CA PRO A 98 2.14 -7.90 -6.35
C PRO A 98 2.64 -7.69 -4.92
N CYS A 99 3.01 -6.46 -4.53
CA CYS A 99 3.61 -6.17 -3.23
C CYS A 99 2.70 -6.58 -2.05
N PHE A 100 3.32 -7.04 -0.97
CA PHE A 100 2.62 -7.64 0.16
C PHE A 100 1.62 -6.67 0.81
N ASP A 101 1.99 -5.39 0.89
CA ASP A 101 1.21 -4.33 1.50
C ASP A 101 -0.02 -3.97 0.66
N PHE A 102 0.11 -3.90 -0.67
CA PHE A 102 -1.05 -3.70 -1.54
C PHE A 102 -2.01 -4.90 -1.51
N ARG A 103 -1.47 -6.14 -1.52
CA ARG A 103 -2.30 -7.34 -1.33
C ARG A 103 -3.03 -7.32 0.01
N ALA A 104 -2.35 -6.95 1.09
CA ALA A 104 -2.95 -6.83 2.41
C ALA A 104 -4.01 -5.73 2.47
N TYR A 105 -3.77 -4.59 1.82
CA TYR A 105 -4.75 -3.52 1.67
C TYR A 105 -6.01 -3.99 0.94
N CYS A 106 -5.90 -4.67 -0.19
CA CYS A 106 -7.05 -5.24 -0.90
C CYS A 106 -7.86 -6.19 -0.03
N ARG A 107 -7.19 -7.09 0.71
CA ARG A 107 -7.85 -8.04 1.61
C ARG A 107 -8.57 -7.35 2.76
N THR A 108 -7.90 -6.39 3.40
CA THR A 108 -8.40 -5.78 4.64
C THR A 108 -9.43 -4.68 4.41
N GLN A 109 -9.34 -3.95 3.31
CA GLN A 109 -10.26 -2.84 3.01
C GLN A 109 -11.44 -3.25 2.16
N TRP A 110 -11.26 -4.24 1.29
CA TRP A 110 -12.27 -4.62 0.30
C TRP A 110 -12.66 -6.10 0.33
N GLU A 111 -12.05 -6.89 1.21
CA GLU A 111 -12.28 -8.34 1.28
C GLU A 111 -11.99 -9.05 -0.07
N MET A 112 -11.07 -8.49 -0.85
CA MET A 112 -10.73 -8.96 -2.20
C MET A 112 -9.29 -9.48 -2.27
N GLY A 113 -9.11 -10.54 -3.06
CA GLY A 113 -7.79 -10.91 -3.56
C GLY A 113 -7.27 -9.88 -4.58
N LEU A 114 -5.97 -9.91 -4.86
CA LEU A 114 -5.35 -8.98 -5.82
C LEU A 114 -6.01 -9.05 -7.20
N ALA A 115 -6.25 -10.26 -7.72
CA ALA A 115 -6.84 -10.43 -9.04
C ALA A 115 -8.25 -9.82 -9.14
N ASP A 116 -9.09 -10.06 -8.14
CA ASP A 116 -10.46 -9.52 -8.09
C ASP A 116 -10.45 -8.00 -7.96
N ALA A 117 -9.59 -7.45 -7.09
CA ALA A 117 -9.42 -6.01 -6.94
C ALA A 117 -8.97 -5.33 -8.24
N MET A 118 -8.08 -5.97 -9.01
CA MET A 118 -7.64 -5.47 -10.33
C MET A 118 -8.74 -5.56 -11.38
N ALA A 119 -9.51 -6.66 -11.42
CA ALA A 119 -10.65 -6.79 -12.31
C ALA A 119 -11.71 -5.71 -12.04
N GLU A 120 -12.04 -5.48 -10.77
CA GLU A 120 -12.99 -4.45 -10.34
C GLU A 120 -12.50 -3.04 -10.68
N THR A 121 -11.20 -2.76 -10.47
CA THR A 121 -10.58 -1.48 -10.84
C THR A 121 -10.69 -1.23 -12.34
N ALA A 122 -10.38 -2.25 -13.16
CA ALA A 122 -10.49 -2.16 -14.61
C ALA A 122 -11.94 -1.95 -15.07
N ALA A 123 -12.90 -2.69 -14.52
CA ALA A 123 -14.32 -2.56 -14.83
C ALA A 123 -14.83 -1.13 -14.52
N ASN A 124 -14.47 -0.59 -13.35
CA ASN A 124 -14.83 0.77 -12.95
C ASN A 124 -14.27 1.83 -13.91
N ARG A 125 -13.05 1.63 -14.41
CA ARG A 125 -12.44 2.52 -15.39
C ARG A 125 -13.19 2.50 -16.72
N PHE A 126 -13.53 1.32 -17.25
CA PHE A 126 -14.29 1.20 -18.49
C PHE A 126 -15.69 1.82 -18.38
N ASN A 127 -16.37 1.60 -17.25
CA ASN A 127 -17.69 2.19 -17.00
C ASN A 127 -17.65 3.73 -16.98
N ARG A 128 -16.60 4.31 -16.38
CA ARG A 128 -16.42 5.77 -16.37
C ARG A 128 -16.16 6.34 -17.76
N MET A 129 -15.34 5.67 -18.57
CA MET A 129 -15.07 6.10 -19.95
C MET A 129 -16.33 6.02 -20.83
N ALA A 130 -17.20 5.04 -20.59
CA ALA A 130 -18.48 4.94 -21.31
C ALA A 130 -19.50 6.02 -20.91
N ALA A 131 -19.34 6.62 -19.72
CA ALA A 131 -20.23 7.65 -19.19
C ALA A 131 -19.75 9.10 -19.43
N SER A 132 -18.56 9.29 -20.05
CA SER A 132 -17.97 10.58 -20.38
C SER A 132 -18.10 10.91 -21.87
#